data_AF-A0A538RXX9-F1
#
_entry.id   AF-A0A538RXX9-F1
#
_cell.length_a   1.000
_cell.length_b   1.000
_cell.length_c   1.000
_cell.angle_alpha   90.00
_cell.angle_beta   90.00
_cell.angle_gamma   90.00
#
_symmetry.space_group_name_H-M   'P 1'
#
loop_
_entity.id
_entity.type
_entity.pdbx_description
1 polymer ?
#
loop_
_entity_poly.entity_id
_entity_poly.type
_entity_poly.pdbx_seq_one_letter_code
_entity_poly.pdbx_strand_id
1 'polypeptide(L)'
;MKPASRSACVSLLLSVLAAVAVLAAASEAPEGVLPVGADGKPLNFDFETGTLKDWTAEGNAFAGQPIKGDTVSPRRSDMKSQHQGQYWIGTYERAGDKPQGTLTSVPFRVTHPWASFLVGGGPHVETCVELVRQDTGEVFSRTSGIEEENLRRVAVELRPLLGKEIFIRLVDRHSGHWGHLNFDDFRFHSARPNVAARAAAQQQPPPDVYKYAGLPPDKAAQVMTVPEGFEVKLFAGEPDVRQPIALCLDDRGRVWVAEAYCYPQRKNFPGPLMPPDQARNGDRILIFEDTDGDGKFDKRTVFLEGLNLVSGLEVGFGGVWIGAAPYLLYVPIKEGADKPAGPPQILLDGWAWQDTHETLNTFTWGPDGWLYGCHGVFTHSFVGKPDTPKETRTPINAGVWRYHPTRHVFEVFAHGTSNPWGLA
;
A
#
# COMPACT_ATOMS: atom_id res chain seq x y z
N MET A 1 76.14 -27.61 -10.37
CA MET A 1 75.42 -28.26 -9.26
C MET A 1 73.96 -28.43 -9.63
N LYS A 2 73.57 -29.67 -9.92
CA LYS A 2 72.19 -30.20 -10.05
C LYS A 2 71.99 -31.16 -8.85
N PRO A 3 70.80 -31.69 -8.51
CA PRO A 3 69.62 -31.91 -9.39
C PRO A 3 68.30 -31.31 -8.85
N ALA A 4 67.32 -30.95 -9.68
CA ALA A 4 66.37 -31.77 -10.48
C ALA A 4 65.39 -32.54 -9.55
N SER A 5 64.09 -32.71 -9.81
CA SER A 5 63.23 -32.64 -11.00
C SER A 5 61.76 -32.72 -10.48
N ARG A 6 60.64 -32.63 -11.20
CA ARG A 6 60.24 -33.13 -12.53
C ARG A 6 58.81 -32.61 -12.79
N SER A 7 58.50 -32.27 -14.04
CA SER A 7 57.14 -32.21 -14.57
C SER A 7 56.48 -33.59 -14.55
N ALA A 8 55.16 -33.63 -14.31
CA ALA A 8 54.29 -34.71 -14.77
C ALA A 8 52.86 -34.18 -14.98
N CYS A 9 52.42 -34.16 -16.24
CA CYS A 9 51.00 -34.19 -16.59
C CYS A 9 50.41 -35.51 -16.08
N VAL A 10 49.31 -35.44 -15.33
CA VAL A 10 48.39 -36.58 -15.15
C VAL A 10 46.97 -36.04 -15.21
N SER A 11 46.26 -36.44 -16.25
CA SER A 11 44.82 -36.28 -16.44
C SER A 11 44.07 -36.96 -15.29
N LEU A 12 43.26 -36.22 -14.54
CA LEU A 12 42.34 -36.81 -13.56
C LEU A 12 40.98 -37.06 -14.20
N LEU A 13 40.61 -38.34 -14.29
CA LEU A 13 39.26 -38.80 -14.61
C LEU A 13 38.25 -38.24 -13.60
N LEU A 14 37.12 -37.72 -14.11
CA LEU A 14 35.91 -37.48 -13.33
C LEU A 14 35.35 -38.83 -12.84
N SER A 15 35.43 -39.08 -11.54
CA SER A 15 34.65 -40.11 -10.86
C SER A 15 33.29 -39.54 -10.48
N VAL A 16 32.23 -40.02 -11.15
CA VAL A 16 30.83 -39.78 -10.82
C VAL A 16 30.48 -40.55 -9.54
N LEU A 17 30.28 -39.84 -8.42
CA LEU A 17 29.60 -40.39 -7.25
C LEU A 17 28.10 -40.09 -7.38
N ALA A 18 27.33 -41.12 -7.76
CA ALA A 18 25.87 -41.10 -7.64
C ALA A 18 25.50 -41.28 -6.16
N ALA A 19 25.10 -40.19 -5.51
CA ALA A 19 24.46 -40.25 -4.20
C ALA A 19 23.01 -40.71 -4.40
N VAL A 20 22.71 -41.95 -4.03
CA VAL A 20 21.34 -42.47 -3.92
C VAL A 20 20.69 -41.80 -2.72
N ALA A 21 19.82 -40.83 -2.97
CA ALA A 21 18.95 -40.28 -1.94
C ALA A 21 17.86 -41.33 -1.62
N VAL A 22 17.95 -41.92 -0.44
CA VAL A 22 16.85 -42.70 0.14
C VAL A 22 15.77 -41.69 0.53
N LEU A 23 14.68 -41.60 -0.24
CA LEU A 23 13.46 -40.96 0.24
C LEU A 23 12.92 -41.79 1.39
N ALA A 24 13.08 -41.31 2.61
CA ALA A 24 12.23 -41.73 3.71
C ALA A 24 10.81 -41.25 3.38
N ALA A 25 9.92 -42.19 3.07
CA ALA A 25 8.49 -41.92 3.04
C ALA A 25 8.10 -41.39 4.43
N ALA A 26 7.59 -40.16 4.48
CA ALA A 26 6.99 -39.62 5.69
C ALA A 26 5.83 -40.53 6.08
N SER A 27 5.94 -41.21 7.22
CA SER A 27 4.85 -42.00 7.78
C SER A 27 3.66 -41.08 8.02
N GLU A 28 2.51 -41.38 7.43
CA GLU A 28 1.24 -40.71 7.73
C GLU A 28 1.02 -40.72 9.25
N ALA A 29 0.88 -39.53 9.83
CA ALA A 29 0.47 -39.41 11.23
C ALA A 29 -0.90 -40.09 11.39
N PRO A 30 -1.22 -40.65 12.58
CA PRO A 30 -2.54 -41.25 12.82
C PRO A 30 -3.63 -40.24 12.43
N GLU A 31 -4.61 -40.66 11.63
CA GLU A 31 -5.77 -39.82 11.29
C GLU A 31 -6.44 -39.36 12.58
N GLY A 32 -6.41 -38.06 12.84
CA GLY A 32 -7.03 -37.49 14.03
C GLY A 32 -8.55 -37.69 14.03
N VAL A 33 -9.17 -37.50 15.18
CA VAL A 33 -10.62 -37.71 15.34
C VAL A 33 -11.39 -36.40 15.24
N LEU A 34 -12.58 -36.41 14.64
CA LEU A 34 -13.46 -35.25 14.66
C LEU A 34 -13.94 -34.95 16.09
N PRO A 35 -14.05 -33.67 16.46
CA PRO A 35 -14.79 -33.29 17.66
C PRO A 35 -16.24 -33.79 17.59
N VAL A 36 -16.81 -34.11 18.75
CA VAL A 36 -18.21 -34.52 18.87
C VAL A 36 -19.01 -33.47 19.62
N GLY A 37 -20.28 -33.33 19.24
CA GLY A 37 -21.24 -32.48 19.94
C GLY A 37 -21.68 -33.10 21.27
N ALA A 38 -22.52 -32.37 22.01
CA ALA A 38 -23.10 -32.86 23.27
C ALA A 38 -23.96 -34.12 23.08
N ASP A 39 -24.45 -34.37 21.85
CA ASP A 39 -25.20 -35.57 21.46
C ASP A 39 -24.30 -36.76 21.08
N GLY A 40 -22.97 -36.61 21.18
CA GLY A 40 -21.97 -37.63 20.85
C GLY A 40 -21.75 -37.83 19.36
N LYS A 41 -22.37 -37.03 18.48
CA LYS A 41 -22.17 -37.15 17.03
C LYS A 41 -21.01 -36.27 16.55
N PRO A 42 -20.30 -36.68 15.48
CA PRO A 42 -19.25 -35.86 14.88
C PRO A 42 -19.77 -34.49 14.40
N LEU A 43 -19.03 -33.45 14.73
CA LEU A 43 -19.27 -32.08 14.26
C LEU A 43 -18.65 -31.90 12.86
N ASN A 44 -19.30 -31.09 12.04
CA ASN A 44 -18.93 -30.81 10.65
C ASN A 44 -17.77 -29.81 10.53
N PHE A 45 -16.63 -30.13 11.13
CA PHE A 45 -15.45 -29.26 11.11
C PHE A 45 -14.43 -29.61 10.01
N ASP A 46 -14.73 -30.63 9.22
CA ASP A 46 -14.12 -30.96 7.92
C ASP A 46 -15.05 -30.63 6.74
N PHE A 47 -16.22 -30.04 7.01
CA PHE A 47 -17.21 -29.61 6.01
C PHE A 47 -17.78 -30.70 5.08
N GLU A 48 -17.48 -31.98 5.32
CA GLU A 48 -17.83 -33.07 4.39
C GLU A 48 -19.32 -33.35 4.25
N THR A 49 -20.17 -32.75 5.10
CA THR A 49 -21.62 -32.74 4.86
C THR A 49 -22.08 -31.74 3.79
N GLY A 50 -21.16 -30.95 3.23
CA GLY A 50 -21.43 -29.95 2.20
C GLY A 50 -22.27 -28.76 2.68
N THR A 51 -22.37 -28.56 3.99
CA THR A 51 -23.19 -27.52 4.62
C THR A 51 -22.41 -26.81 5.72
N LEU A 52 -22.99 -25.75 6.29
CA LEU A 52 -22.47 -25.04 7.47
C LEU A 52 -23.24 -25.41 8.75
N LYS A 53 -23.80 -26.63 8.85
CA LYS A 53 -24.79 -26.98 9.90
C LYS A 53 -24.34 -26.72 11.35
N ASP A 54 -23.04 -26.79 11.63
CA ASP A 54 -22.44 -26.59 12.96
C ASP A 54 -21.70 -25.24 13.06
N TRP A 55 -22.01 -24.31 12.16
CA TRP A 55 -21.36 -23.01 12.03
C TRP A 55 -22.37 -21.88 11.79
N THR A 56 -22.05 -20.69 12.29
CA THR A 56 -22.84 -19.47 12.08
C THR A 56 -21.98 -18.45 11.32
N ALA A 57 -22.48 -18.01 10.16
CA ALA A 57 -21.83 -17.01 9.33
C ALA A 57 -22.36 -15.61 9.63
N GLU A 58 -21.46 -14.64 9.72
CA GLU A 58 -21.76 -13.20 9.78
C GLU A 58 -21.03 -12.48 8.65
N GLY A 59 -21.66 -11.45 8.08
CA GLY A 59 -21.12 -10.74 6.92
C GLY A 59 -21.32 -11.50 5.61
N ASN A 60 -20.53 -11.16 4.59
CA ASN A 60 -20.67 -11.69 3.23
C ASN A 60 -19.47 -12.53 2.75
N ALA A 61 -18.37 -12.62 3.50
CA ALA A 61 -17.20 -13.44 3.12
C ALA A 61 -17.49 -14.94 3.00
N PHE A 62 -18.45 -15.45 3.78
CA PHE A 62 -18.79 -16.87 3.83
C PHE A 62 -20.05 -17.22 3.02
N ALA A 63 -20.55 -16.32 2.19
CA ALA A 63 -21.71 -16.58 1.35
C ALA A 63 -21.41 -17.67 0.31
N GLY A 64 -22.25 -18.71 0.24
CA GLY A 64 -22.09 -19.80 -0.73
C GLY A 64 -20.97 -20.80 -0.42
N GLN A 65 -20.56 -20.89 0.85
CA GLN A 65 -19.62 -21.87 1.41
C GLN A 65 -20.37 -23.10 1.96
N PRO A 66 -19.71 -24.27 2.10
CA PRO A 66 -18.33 -24.57 1.70
C PRO A 66 -18.18 -24.74 0.17
N ILE A 67 -16.94 -24.65 -0.31
CA ILE A 67 -16.56 -24.88 -1.71
C ILE A 67 -16.39 -26.38 -1.95
N LYS A 68 -16.90 -26.88 -3.07
CA LYS A 68 -16.72 -28.27 -3.49
C LYS A 68 -15.55 -28.41 -4.46
N GLY A 69 -14.61 -29.28 -4.14
CA GLY A 69 -13.48 -29.64 -4.99
C GLY A 69 -12.43 -28.54 -5.11
N ASP A 70 -11.40 -28.80 -5.92
CA ASP A 70 -10.27 -27.88 -6.09
C ASP A 70 -10.58 -26.80 -7.13
N THR A 71 -11.13 -25.68 -6.67
CA THR A 71 -11.41 -24.50 -7.50
C THR A 71 -10.18 -23.61 -7.72
N VAL A 72 -9.07 -23.89 -7.03
CA VAL A 72 -7.81 -23.15 -7.15
C VAL A 72 -7.06 -23.56 -8.42
N SER A 73 -6.87 -24.86 -8.66
CA SER A 73 -6.13 -25.36 -9.84
C SER A 73 -6.63 -24.79 -11.20
N PRO A 74 -7.94 -24.61 -11.43
CA PRO A 74 -8.43 -24.00 -12.67
C PRO A 74 -8.06 -22.52 -12.85
N ARG A 75 -7.89 -21.76 -11.77
CA ARG A 75 -7.62 -20.31 -11.84
C ARG A 75 -6.13 -19.96 -11.76
N ARG A 76 -5.28 -20.89 -11.33
CA ARG A 76 -3.83 -20.67 -11.22
C ARG A 76 -3.05 -21.96 -11.35
N SER A 77 -1.85 -21.87 -11.94
CA SER A 77 -1.03 -23.03 -12.32
C SER A 77 -0.01 -23.45 -11.26
N ASP A 78 0.28 -22.57 -10.30
CA ASP A 78 1.33 -22.73 -9.29
C ASP A 78 0.83 -23.31 -7.95
N MET A 79 -0.48 -23.29 -7.71
CA MET A 79 -1.08 -23.68 -6.43
C MET A 79 -2.37 -24.48 -6.62
N LYS A 80 -2.76 -25.19 -5.57
CA LYS A 80 -3.96 -26.04 -5.48
C LYS A 80 -4.53 -25.90 -4.08
N SER A 81 -5.83 -26.05 -3.88
CA SER A 81 -6.43 -25.96 -2.53
C SER A 81 -5.80 -26.94 -1.54
N GLN A 82 -5.45 -28.17 -1.96
CA GLN A 82 -4.93 -29.23 -1.07
C GLN A 82 -5.84 -29.51 0.14
N HIS A 83 -7.15 -29.28 -0.02
CA HIS A 83 -8.14 -29.62 1.00
C HIS A 83 -8.22 -31.14 1.23
N GLN A 84 -8.71 -31.52 2.40
CA GLN A 84 -9.06 -32.89 2.72
C GLN A 84 -10.50 -33.15 2.24
N GLY A 85 -10.78 -34.33 1.71
CA GLY A 85 -12.14 -34.69 1.33
C GLY A 85 -12.64 -34.00 0.06
N GLN A 86 -13.82 -33.40 0.12
CA GLN A 86 -14.51 -32.77 -1.01
C GLN A 86 -14.89 -31.31 -0.75
N TYR A 87 -15.00 -30.89 0.51
CA TYR A 87 -15.51 -29.58 0.87
C TYR A 87 -14.53 -28.83 1.75
N TRP A 88 -14.43 -27.53 1.57
CA TRP A 88 -13.53 -26.67 2.35
C TRP A 88 -14.02 -25.23 2.35
N ILE A 89 -13.47 -24.39 3.23
CA ILE A 89 -13.75 -22.96 3.23
C ILE A 89 -12.68 -22.25 2.43
N GLY A 90 -13.08 -21.52 1.39
CA GLY A 90 -12.20 -20.64 0.62
C GLY A 90 -12.93 -19.35 0.30
N THR A 91 -12.69 -18.29 1.09
CA THR A 91 -13.51 -17.06 1.02
C THR A 91 -13.29 -16.26 -0.27
N TYR A 92 -12.17 -16.47 -0.97
CA TYR A 92 -11.92 -15.90 -2.30
C TYR A 92 -12.85 -16.46 -3.39
N GLU A 93 -13.25 -17.72 -3.29
CA GLU A 93 -13.74 -18.54 -4.41
C GLU A 93 -15.13 -18.13 -4.97
N ARG A 94 -15.82 -17.21 -4.29
CA ARG A 94 -17.14 -16.71 -4.72
C ARG A 94 -17.12 -15.24 -5.15
N ALA A 95 -16.38 -14.39 -4.44
CA ALA A 95 -16.47 -12.95 -4.61
C ALA A 95 -15.12 -12.21 -4.42
N GLY A 96 -14.00 -12.94 -4.46
CA GLY A 96 -12.65 -12.38 -4.30
C GLY A 96 -12.36 -11.89 -2.87
N ASP A 97 -11.38 -11.00 -2.74
CA ASP A 97 -10.88 -10.50 -1.43
C ASP A 97 -11.78 -9.43 -0.77
N LYS A 98 -12.75 -8.86 -1.48
CA LYS A 98 -13.51 -7.71 -0.97
C LYS A 98 -14.48 -8.03 0.17
N PRO A 99 -15.25 -9.13 0.12
CA PRO A 99 -16.18 -9.49 1.20
C PRO A 99 -15.51 -9.61 2.56
N GLN A 100 -16.26 -9.34 3.62
CA GLN A 100 -15.77 -9.48 4.99
C GLN A 100 -16.80 -10.24 5.83
N GLY A 101 -16.34 -10.92 6.87
CA GLY A 101 -17.22 -11.70 7.74
C GLY A 101 -16.49 -12.54 8.77
N THR A 102 -17.28 -13.33 9.48
CA THR A 102 -16.77 -14.41 10.34
C THR A 102 -17.59 -15.67 10.15
N LEU A 103 -16.99 -16.83 10.39
CA LEU A 103 -17.67 -18.12 10.49
C LEU A 103 -17.31 -18.76 11.83
N THR A 104 -18.29 -18.88 12.72
CA THR A 104 -18.08 -19.31 14.10
C THR A 104 -18.72 -20.67 14.33
N SER A 105 -17.95 -21.65 14.81
CA SER A 105 -18.46 -22.99 15.11
C SER A 105 -19.36 -22.98 16.34
N VAL A 106 -20.19 -24.02 16.50
CA VAL A 106 -20.73 -24.35 17.82
C VAL A 106 -19.60 -24.63 18.81
N PRO A 107 -19.78 -24.35 20.11
CA PRO A 107 -18.83 -24.73 21.14
C PRO A 107 -18.72 -26.26 21.28
N PHE A 108 -17.54 -26.74 21.63
CA PHE A 108 -17.26 -28.17 21.82
C PHE A 108 -16.20 -28.39 22.88
N ARG A 109 -16.23 -29.58 23.49
CA ARG A 109 -15.31 -29.93 24.58
C ARG A 109 -13.97 -30.42 24.06
N VAL A 110 -12.89 -29.93 24.64
CA VAL A 110 -11.54 -30.42 24.39
C VAL A 110 -11.36 -31.79 25.04
N THR A 111 -11.29 -32.83 24.23
CA THR A 111 -11.14 -34.22 24.67
C THR A 111 -9.73 -34.77 24.52
N HIS A 112 -8.87 -34.07 23.77
CA HIS A 112 -7.54 -34.53 23.42
C HIS A 112 -6.48 -33.45 23.65
N PRO A 113 -5.22 -33.86 23.93
CA PRO A 113 -4.13 -32.94 24.25
C PRO A 113 -3.64 -32.10 23.07
N TRP A 114 -3.96 -32.48 21.84
CA TRP A 114 -3.55 -31.79 20.62
C TRP A 114 -4.73 -31.66 19.66
N ALA A 115 -4.70 -30.61 18.85
CA ALA A 115 -5.53 -30.48 17.67
C ALA A 115 -4.69 -30.13 16.45
N SER A 116 -5.26 -30.35 15.26
CA SER A 116 -4.74 -29.83 14.01
C SER A 116 -5.85 -29.35 13.10
N PHE A 117 -5.53 -28.44 12.18
CA PHE A 117 -6.42 -28.04 11.10
C PHE A 117 -5.61 -27.60 9.90
N LEU A 118 -6.25 -27.53 8.74
CA LEU A 118 -5.69 -27.02 7.51
C LEU A 118 -5.97 -25.52 7.39
N VAL A 119 -4.96 -24.74 7.00
CA VAL A 119 -5.07 -23.29 6.83
C VAL A 119 -4.24 -22.80 5.63
N GLY A 120 -4.75 -21.82 4.91
CA GLY A 120 -4.11 -21.07 3.83
C GLY A 120 -4.64 -19.64 3.78
N GLY A 121 -4.43 -18.94 2.67
CA GLY A 121 -4.83 -17.55 2.47
C GLY A 121 -3.74 -16.54 2.87
N GLY A 122 -4.16 -15.32 3.19
CA GLY A 122 -3.26 -14.20 3.48
C GLY A 122 -2.59 -14.22 4.85
N PRO A 123 -1.52 -13.42 5.03
CA PRO A 123 -0.74 -13.34 6.26
C PRO A 123 -1.33 -12.38 7.31
N HIS A 124 -2.50 -11.82 7.06
CA HIS A 124 -3.07 -10.72 7.85
C HIS A 124 -3.63 -11.19 9.19
N VAL A 125 -3.48 -10.37 10.23
CA VAL A 125 -4.12 -10.62 11.55
C VAL A 125 -5.65 -10.53 11.47
N GLU A 126 -6.16 -9.82 10.46
CA GLU A 126 -7.59 -9.64 10.16
C GLU A 126 -8.18 -10.80 9.35
N THR A 127 -7.36 -11.74 8.88
CA THR A 127 -7.76 -12.88 8.07
C THR A 127 -7.11 -14.15 8.61
N CYS A 128 -7.77 -14.80 9.57
CA CYS A 128 -7.16 -15.85 10.38
C CYS A 128 -8.18 -16.84 10.98
N VAL A 129 -7.64 -17.97 11.47
CA VAL A 129 -8.33 -18.95 12.31
C VAL A 129 -8.04 -18.61 13.77
N GLU A 130 -9.08 -18.48 14.58
CA GLU A 130 -8.98 -18.28 16.02
C GLU A 130 -9.55 -19.50 16.75
N LEU A 131 -8.84 -19.99 17.76
CA LEU A 131 -9.39 -20.89 18.77
C LEU A 131 -9.66 -20.08 20.04
N VAL A 132 -10.90 -20.14 20.51
CA VAL A 132 -11.41 -19.23 21.53
C VAL A 132 -11.99 -20.03 22.68
N ARG A 133 -11.67 -19.63 23.90
CA ARG A 133 -12.28 -20.20 25.10
C ARG A 133 -13.73 -19.77 25.23
N GLN A 134 -14.63 -20.74 25.42
CA GLN A 134 -16.06 -20.47 25.52
C GLN A 134 -16.42 -19.68 26.78
N ASP A 135 -15.70 -19.90 27.89
CA ASP A 135 -16.00 -19.29 29.19
C ASP A 135 -15.50 -17.85 29.33
N THR A 136 -14.37 -17.52 28.70
CA THR A 136 -13.73 -16.19 28.84
C THR A 136 -13.79 -15.33 27.58
N GLY A 137 -14.04 -15.92 26.41
CA GLY A 137 -13.86 -15.25 25.12
C GLY A 137 -12.40 -15.02 24.73
N GLU A 138 -11.45 -15.58 25.49
CA GLU A 138 -10.01 -15.44 25.26
C GLU A 138 -9.59 -16.19 23.99
N VAL A 139 -8.95 -15.48 23.06
CA VAL A 139 -8.29 -16.07 21.89
C VAL A 139 -6.91 -16.57 22.33
N PHE A 140 -6.77 -17.88 22.52
CA PHE A 140 -5.51 -18.49 22.98
C PHE A 140 -4.65 -19.01 21.82
N SER A 141 -5.23 -19.15 20.63
CA SER A 141 -4.51 -19.49 19.40
C SER A 141 -5.07 -18.70 18.24
N ARG A 142 -4.16 -18.12 17.44
CA ARG A 142 -4.48 -17.44 16.19
C ARG A 142 -3.54 -17.93 15.11
N THR A 143 -4.05 -18.20 13.91
CA THR A 143 -3.25 -18.70 12.80
C THR A 143 -3.76 -18.15 11.47
N SER A 144 -2.90 -17.47 10.71
CA SER A 144 -3.18 -16.98 9.35
C SER A 144 -2.46 -17.82 8.29
N GLY A 145 -2.79 -17.60 7.01
CA GLY A 145 -2.02 -18.12 5.87
C GLY A 145 -0.68 -17.38 5.69
N ILE A 146 0.02 -17.63 4.59
CA ILE A 146 1.30 -16.99 4.25
C ILE A 146 1.35 -16.67 2.75
N GLU A 147 0.26 -16.13 2.22
CA GLU A 147 0.10 -15.89 0.77
C GLU A 147 0.16 -17.19 -0.05
N GLU A 148 -0.56 -18.21 0.44
CA GLU A 148 -0.66 -19.50 -0.25
C GLU A 148 -2.08 -20.02 -0.26
N GLU A 149 -2.51 -20.58 -1.39
CA GLU A 149 -3.82 -21.23 -1.49
C GLU A 149 -3.79 -22.66 -0.93
N ASN A 150 -2.61 -23.27 -1.02
CA ASN A 150 -2.33 -24.61 -0.54
C ASN A 150 -2.60 -24.66 0.97
N LEU A 151 -3.67 -25.35 1.35
CA LEU A 151 -3.98 -25.66 2.72
C LEU A 151 -2.87 -26.49 3.35
N ARG A 152 -2.28 -25.99 4.42
CA ARG A 152 -1.27 -26.71 5.21
C ARG A 152 -1.75 -27.01 6.59
N ARG A 153 -1.37 -28.18 7.09
CA ARG A 153 -1.73 -28.60 8.44
C ARG A 153 -0.91 -27.86 9.48
N VAL A 154 -1.59 -27.30 10.47
CA VAL A 154 -1.01 -26.72 11.68
C VAL A 154 -1.42 -27.53 12.88
N ALA A 155 -0.57 -27.57 13.91
CA ALA A 155 -0.83 -28.28 15.16
C ALA A 155 -0.90 -27.29 16.32
N VAL A 156 -1.88 -27.46 17.20
CA VAL A 156 -2.09 -26.63 18.39
C VAL A 156 -2.09 -27.51 19.64
N GLU A 157 -1.37 -27.07 20.66
CA GLU A 157 -1.35 -27.72 21.96
C GLU A 157 -2.60 -27.34 22.77
N LEU A 158 -3.36 -28.35 23.20
CA LEU A 158 -4.60 -28.19 23.96
C LEU A 158 -4.55 -28.82 25.35
N ARG A 159 -3.43 -29.41 25.77
CA ARG A 159 -3.23 -30.00 27.10
C ARG A 159 -3.73 -29.12 28.25
N PRO A 160 -3.45 -27.80 28.29
CA PRO A 160 -3.92 -26.94 29.37
C PRO A 160 -5.45 -26.75 29.41
N LEU A 161 -6.14 -27.07 28.31
CA LEU A 161 -7.57 -26.86 28.11
C LEU A 161 -8.37 -28.16 28.15
N LEU A 162 -7.76 -29.30 28.48
CA LEU A 162 -8.45 -30.59 28.57
C LEU A 162 -9.71 -30.49 29.44
N GLY A 163 -10.83 -30.94 28.89
CA GLY A 163 -12.13 -30.93 29.53
C GLY A 163 -12.86 -29.58 29.52
N LYS A 164 -12.25 -28.50 29.04
CA LYS A 164 -12.88 -27.17 28.83
C LYS A 164 -13.57 -27.10 27.47
N GLU A 165 -14.45 -26.11 27.31
CA GLU A 165 -15.13 -25.83 26.05
C GLU A 165 -14.41 -24.70 25.29
N ILE A 166 -14.29 -24.90 23.98
CA ILE A 166 -13.75 -23.94 23.03
C ILE A 166 -14.66 -23.85 21.81
N PHE A 167 -14.47 -22.83 20.98
CA PHE A 167 -15.03 -22.77 19.63
C PHE A 167 -13.97 -22.28 18.64
N ILE A 168 -14.21 -22.56 17.36
CA ILE A 168 -13.38 -22.07 16.25
C ILE A 168 -14.07 -20.85 15.66
N ARG A 169 -13.32 -19.78 15.44
CA ARG A 169 -13.80 -18.61 14.70
C ARG A 169 -12.88 -18.34 13.53
N LEU A 170 -13.41 -18.47 12.33
CA LEU A 170 -12.76 -18.05 11.10
C LEU A 170 -13.07 -16.57 10.90
N VAL A 171 -12.04 -15.76 10.70
CA VAL A 171 -12.14 -14.31 10.54
C VAL A 171 -11.62 -13.95 9.16
N ASP A 172 -12.38 -13.17 8.41
CA ASP A 172 -11.95 -12.59 7.16
C ASP A 172 -12.39 -11.13 7.05
N ARG A 173 -11.48 -10.20 7.32
CA ARG A 173 -11.79 -8.76 7.42
C ARG A 173 -10.83 -7.86 6.63
N HIS A 174 -9.84 -8.45 5.97
CA HIS A 174 -8.92 -7.69 5.14
C HIS A 174 -9.41 -7.68 3.69
N SER A 175 -9.51 -6.51 3.04
CA SER A 175 -9.96 -6.42 1.64
C SER A 175 -8.86 -6.13 0.61
N GLY A 176 -7.60 -6.11 1.07
CA GLY A 176 -6.42 -5.88 0.23
C GLY A 176 -5.88 -7.16 -0.40
N HIS A 177 -4.62 -7.12 -0.83
CA HIS A 177 -3.94 -8.26 -1.44
C HIS A 177 -3.91 -9.45 -0.47
N TRP A 178 -4.36 -10.63 -0.93
CA TRP A 178 -4.55 -11.82 -0.09
C TRP A 178 -5.51 -11.59 1.10
N GLY A 179 -6.53 -10.77 0.89
CA GLY A 179 -7.60 -10.54 1.85
C GLY A 179 -8.62 -11.67 1.93
N HIS A 180 -8.16 -12.93 2.04
CA HIS A 180 -9.03 -14.10 2.14
C HIS A 180 -8.39 -15.23 2.96
N LEU A 181 -9.24 -16.10 3.51
CA LEU A 181 -8.89 -17.24 4.35
C LEU A 181 -9.28 -18.55 3.66
N ASN A 182 -8.37 -19.52 3.72
CA ASN A 182 -8.66 -20.91 3.40
C ASN A 182 -8.60 -21.74 4.71
N PHE A 183 -9.60 -22.57 4.97
CA PHE A 183 -9.67 -23.40 6.17
C PHE A 183 -10.34 -24.76 5.91
N ASP A 184 -9.83 -25.81 6.56
CA ASP A 184 -10.41 -27.15 6.49
C ASP A 184 -9.96 -28.08 7.66
N ASP A 185 -10.65 -29.20 7.81
CA ASP A 185 -10.26 -30.41 8.54
C ASP A 185 -9.68 -30.22 9.95
N PHE A 186 -10.50 -29.69 10.88
CA PHE A 186 -10.14 -29.67 12.30
C PHE A 186 -10.25 -31.06 12.95
N ARG A 187 -9.16 -31.53 13.55
CA ARG A 187 -9.04 -32.86 14.18
C ARG A 187 -8.39 -32.78 15.55
N PHE A 188 -8.78 -33.69 16.43
CA PHE A 188 -8.13 -33.95 17.71
C PHE A 188 -7.10 -35.10 17.61
N HIS A 189 -6.06 -35.04 18.44
CA HIS A 189 -4.96 -36.00 18.47
C HIS A 189 -4.49 -36.32 19.88
N SER A 190 -4.22 -37.60 20.15
CA SER A 190 -3.67 -38.07 21.43
C SER A 190 -2.20 -37.72 21.63
N ALA A 191 -1.46 -37.44 20.55
CA ALA A 191 -0.08 -36.99 20.54
C ALA A 191 0.09 -35.84 19.54
N ARG A 192 1.23 -35.14 19.59
CA ARG A 192 1.51 -34.04 18.64
C ARG A 192 1.58 -34.61 17.22
N PRO A 193 0.70 -34.18 16.29
CA PRO A 193 0.76 -34.67 14.91
C PRO A 193 2.06 -34.20 14.24
N ASN A 194 2.63 -35.07 13.41
CA ASN A 194 3.82 -34.75 12.62
C ASN A 194 3.43 -33.84 11.45
N VAL A 195 3.40 -32.55 11.70
CA VAL A 195 3.16 -31.51 10.68
C VAL A 195 4.49 -30.93 10.24
N ALA A 196 4.68 -30.76 8.93
CA ALA A 196 5.85 -30.07 8.41
C ALA A 196 5.96 -28.68 9.06
N ALA A 197 7.15 -28.31 9.50
CA ALA A 197 7.38 -26.97 10.04
C ALA A 197 7.02 -25.94 8.96
N ARG A 198 6.07 -25.05 9.23
CA ARG A 198 5.87 -23.88 8.38
C ARG A 198 7.17 -23.11 8.38
N ALA A 199 7.62 -22.65 7.21
CA ALA A 199 8.64 -21.62 7.16
C ALA A 199 8.16 -20.52 8.10
N ALA A 200 9.00 -20.14 9.08
CA ALA A 200 8.64 -19.05 9.95
C ALA A 200 8.22 -17.89 9.06
N ALA A 201 7.00 -17.36 9.26
CA ALA A 201 6.67 -16.07 8.70
C ALA A 201 7.86 -15.19 9.05
N GLN A 202 8.51 -14.58 8.04
CA GLN A 202 9.52 -13.58 8.33
C GLN A 202 8.81 -12.59 9.23
N GLN A 203 9.21 -12.56 10.52
CA GLN A 203 8.65 -11.59 11.44
C GLN A 203 8.99 -10.26 10.79
N GLN A 204 7.98 -9.58 10.26
CA GLN A 204 8.17 -8.22 9.83
C GLN A 204 8.73 -7.50 11.05
N PRO A 205 9.86 -6.80 10.90
CA PRO A 205 10.39 -6.04 12.02
C PRO A 205 9.24 -5.18 12.58
N PRO A 206 9.12 -5.05 13.91
CA PRO A 206 8.12 -4.16 14.48
C PRO A 206 8.26 -2.79 13.79
N PRO A 207 7.14 -2.11 13.47
CA PRO A 207 7.21 -0.83 12.81
C PRO A 207 8.11 0.11 13.62
N ASP A 208 8.92 0.90 12.92
CA ASP A 208 9.80 1.87 13.56
C ASP A 208 8.99 2.76 14.51
N VAL A 209 9.40 2.80 15.78
CA VAL A 209 8.78 3.67 16.77
C VAL A 209 9.37 5.06 16.60
N TYR A 210 8.69 5.90 15.83
CA TYR A 210 9.06 7.31 15.68
C TYR A 210 8.61 8.08 16.93
N LYS A 211 9.56 8.59 17.71
CA LYS A 211 9.35 9.33 18.98
C LYS A 211 8.29 10.44 18.90
N TYR A 212 8.06 11.01 17.73
CA TYR A 212 7.17 12.15 17.50
C TYR A 212 6.13 11.88 16.39
N ALA A 213 5.71 10.63 16.20
CA ALA A 213 4.70 10.27 15.20
C ALA A 213 3.37 11.01 15.45
N GLY A 214 2.94 11.84 14.50
CA GLY A 214 1.60 12.44 14.49
C GLY A 214 1.36 13.53 15.54
N LEU A 215 2.37 14.33 15.89
CA LEU A 215 2.17 15.49 16.78
C LEU A 215 1.28 16.56 16.13
N PRO A 216 0.42 17.25 16.91
CA PRO A 216 -0.22 18.48 16.46
C PRO A 216 0.81 19.54 16.02
N PRO A 217 0.47 20.46 15.09
CA PRO A 217 1.43 21.38 14.49
C PRO A 217 2.23 22.23 15.50
N ASP A 218 1.58 22.73 16.56
CA ASP A 218 2.22 23.54 17.60
C ASP A 218 3.25 22.71 18.40
N LYS A 219 2.92 21.45 18.67
CA LYS A 219 3.81 20.51 19.36
C LYS A 219 4.95 20.05 18.46
N ALA A 220 4.68 19.85 17.17
CA ALA A 220 5.71 19.52 16.19
C ALA A 220 6.79 20.61 16.13
N ALA A 221 6.39 21.89 16.06
CA ALA A 221 7.33 23.02 16.08
C ALA A 221 8.13 23.09 17.40
N GLN A 222 7.49 22.90 18.55
CA GLN A 222 8.14 22.96 19.88
C GLN A 222 9.23 21.90 20.09
N VAL A 223 9.14 20.74 19.43
CA VAL A 223 10.12 19.66 19.60
C VAL A 223 11.21 19.65 18.53
N MET A 224 11.18 20.59 17.58
CA MET A 224 12.24 20.71 16.57
C MET A 224 13.57 21.08 17.23
N THR A 225 14.64 20.43 16.80
CA THR A 225 16.00 20.82 17.17
C THR A 225 16.55 21.72 16.06
N VAL A 226 17.00 22.91 16.43
CA VAL A 226 17.56 23.91 15.49
C VAL A 226 18.96 24.34 15.93
N PRO A 227 19.82 24.81 15.01
CA PRO A 227 21.13 25.35 15.37
C PRO A 227 21.03 26.57 16.31
N GLU A 228 22.10 26.86 17.04
CA GLU A 228 22.18 28.06 17.89
C GLU A 228 21.94 29.34 17.06
N GLY A 229 21.12 30.26 17.60
CA GLY A 229 20.73 31.49 16.91
C GLY A 229 19.52 31.37 15.98
N PHE A 230 18.97 30.16 15.79
CA PHE A 230 17.75 29.95 15.01
C PHE A 230 16.53 29.72 15.92
N GLU A 231 15.37 30.13 15.44
CA GLU A 231 14.06 29.89 16.06
C GLU A 231 13.12 29.29 14.99
N VAL A 232 12.23 28.39 15.40
CA VAL A 232 11.12 27.91 14.58
C VAL A 232 9.81 28.32 15.22
N LYS A 233 8.96 28.99 14.44
CA LYS A 233 7.58 29.33 14.80
C LYS A 233 6.62 28.63 13.85
N LEU A 234 5.50 28.15 14.39
CA LEU A 234 4.42 27.65 13.56
C LEU A 234 3.73 28.82 12.86
N PHE A 235 3.95 28.95 11.56
CA PHE A 235 3.22 29.93 10.74
C PHE A 235 1.81 29.43 10.44
N ALA A 236 1.68 28.29 9.77
CA ALA A 236 0.42 27.62 9.42
C ALA A 236 0.53 26.09 9.61
N GLY A 237 -0.57 25.43 9.97
CA GLY A 237 -0.63 23.97 10.16
C GLY A 237 -2.04 23.44 10.01
N GLU A 238 -2.25 22.14 10.25
CA GLU A 238 -3.59 21.56 10.20
C GLU A 238 -4.53 22.22 11.24
N PRO A 239 -5.81 22.49 10.89
CA PRO A 239 -6.50 22.11 9.64
C PRO A 239 -6.37 23.13 8.49
N ASP A 240 -5.65 24.23 8.68
CA ASP A 240 -5.61 25.36 7.73
C ASP A 240 -4.86 25.03 6.43
N VAL A 241 -3.86 24.16 6.53
CA VAL A 241 -3.11 23.59 5.40
C VAL A 241 -2.90 22.09 5.64
N ARG A 242 -3.06 21.28 4.60
CA ARG A 242 -2.81 19.84 4.60
C ARG A 242 -2.03 19.46 3.35
N GLN A 243 -1.09 18.52 3.48
CA GLN A 243 -0.25 18.06 2.37
C GLN A 243 0.32 19.21 1.49
N PRO A 244 1.01 20.22 2.08
CA PRO A 244 1.69 21.24 1.29
C PRO A 244 2.82 20.57 0.48
N ILE A 245 2.85 20.78 -0.84
CA ILE A 245 3.85 20.18 -1.74
C ILE A 245 4.80 21.21 -2.36
N ALA A 246 4.35 22.46 -2.49
CA ALA A 246 5.15 23.57 -2.99
C ALA A 246 4.69 24.89 -2.34
N LEU A 247 5.62 25.84 -2.21
CA LEU A 247 5.33 27.18 -1.74
C LEU A 247 6.18 28.23 -2.45
N CYS A 248 5.69 29.45 -2.53
CA CYS A 248 6.47 30.65 -2.90
C CYS A 248 5.99 31.87 -2.11
N LEU A 249 6.72 32.98 -2.25
CA LEU A 249 6.35 34.27 -1.70
C LEU A 249 5.97 35.21 -2.84
N ASP A 250 4.94 36.03 -2.63
CA ASP A 250 4.67 37.14 -3.55
C ASP A 250 5.37 38.44 -3.11
N ASP A 251 5.22 39.48 -3.92
CA ASP A 251 5.77 40.81 -3.70
C ASP A 251 5.20 41.55 -2.48
N ARG A 252 4.13 41.01 -1.88
CA ARG A 252 3.52 41.49 -0.63
C ARG A 252 4.01 40.69 0.59
N GLY A 253 4.90 39.72 0.40
CA GLY A 253 5.41 38.86 1.47
C GLY A 253 4.44 37.78 1.93
N ARG A 254 3.38 37.50 1.17
CA ARG A 254 2.40 36.45 1.51
C ARG A 254 2.90 35.10 1.07
N VAL A 255 2.53 34.06 1.81
CA VAL A 255 2.90 32.67 1.50
C VAL A 255 1.82 32.04 0.62
N TRP A 256 2.20 31.64 -0.58
CA TRP A 256 1.35 30.87 -1.48
C TRP A 256 1.69 29.39 -1.37
N VAL A 257 0.69 28.52 -1.25
CA VAL A 257 0.90 27.07 -1.04
C VAL A 257 0.07 26.25 -2.01
N ALA A 258 0.67 25.20 -2.58
CA ALA A 258 -0.01 24.13 -3.30
C ALA A 258 -0.31 23.00 -2.31
N GLU A 259 -1.59 22.70 -2.13
CA GLU A 259 -2.11 21.65 -1.26
C GLU A 259 -2.58 20.47 -2.13
N ALA A 260 -1.96 19.29 -1.95
CA ALA A 260 -2.01 18.18 -2.90
C ALA A 260 -2.77 16.93 -2.38
N TYR A 261 -4.10 17.02 -2.29
CA TYR A 261 -4.98 15.90 -1.88
C TYR A 261 -5.07 14.75 -2.89
N CYS A 262 -4.81 15.02 -4.17
CA CYS A 262 -4.87 14.01 -5.23
C CYS A 262 -3.64 13.12 -5.21
N TYR A 263 -2.51 13.58 -4.69
CA TYR A 263 -1.31 12.77 -4.61
C TYR A 263 -1.50 11.58 -3.65
N PRO A 264 -1.03 10.35 -4.00
CA PRO A 264 -0.25 10.00 -5.19
C PRO A 264 -1.08 9.55 -6.40
N GLN A 265 -2.41 9.68 -6.37
CA GLN A 265 -3.31 9.15 -7.40
C GLN A 265 -4.06 10.25 -8.14
N ARG A 266 -3.57 10.59 -9.35
CA ARG A 266 -4.31 11.45 -10.28
C ARG A 266 -5.71 10.89 -10.50
N LYS A 267 -6.73 11.72 -10.28
CA LYS A 267 -8.12 11.31 -10.51
C LYS A 267 -8.40 11.20 -12.01
N ASN A 268 -9.21 10.23 -12.40
CA ASN A 268 -9.56 9.97 -13.80
C ASN A 268 -10.64 10.93 -14.30
N PHE A 269 -10.25 12.16 -14.64
CA PHE A 269 -11.12 13.14 -15.27
C PHE A 269 -10.36 13.99 -16.30
N PRO A 270 -11.06 14.52 -17.32
CA PRO A 270 -10.45 15.35 -18.36
C PRO A 270 -10.18 16.78 -17.89
N GLY A 271 -9.13 17.39 -18.42
CA GLY A 271 -8.80 18.79 -18.16
C GLY A 271 -8.09 19.06 -16.82
N PRO A 272 -7.82 20.35 -16.52
CA PRO A 272 -7.02 20.76 -15.38
C PRO A 272 -7.81 20.92 -14.07
N LEU A 273 -9.13 21.06 -14.15
CA LEU A 273 -10.02 21.24 -12.99
C LEU A 273 -11.04 20.11 -12.91
N MET A 274 -11.28 19.66 -11.68
CA MET A 274 -12.37 18.75 -11.33
C MET A 274 -13.73 19.35 -11.68
N PRO A 275 -14.74 18.50 -11.92
CA PRO A 275 -16.13 18.93 -11.96
C PRO A 275 -16.49 19.77 -10.72
N PRO A 276 -17.32 20.82 -10.85
CA PRO A 276 -17.63 21.73 -9.74
C PRO A 276 -18.16 21.05 -8.47
N ASP A 277 -18.93 19.98 -8.61
CA ASP A 277 -19.47 19.17 -7.50
C ASP A 277 -18.38 18.38 -6.74
N GLN A 278 -17.21 18.21 -7.35
CA GLN A 278 -16.07 17.48 -6.79
C GLN A 278 -14.85 18.37 -6.50
N ALA A 279 -14.89 19.67 -6.86
CA ALA A 279 -13.75 20.58 -6.73
C ALA A 279 -13.14 20.61 -5.32
N ARG A 280 -13.98 20.50 -4.29
CA ARG A 280 -13.54 20.44 -2.89
C ARG A 280 -12.63 19.26 -2.55
N ASN A 281 -12.69 18.18 -3.34
CA ASN A 281 -11.89 16.97 -3.19
C ASN A 281 -10.58 17.02 -4.00
N GLY A 282 -10.39 18.08 -4.80
CA GLY A 282 -9.18 18.30 -5.59
C GLY A 282 -8.17 19.18 -4.87
N ASP A 283 -7.06 19.36 -5.54
CA ASP A 283 -5.92 20.13 -5.05
C ASP A 283 -6.22 21.63 -5.07
N ARG A 284 -5.46 22.39 -4.27
CA ARG A 284 -5.74 23.82 -4.04
C ARG A 284 -4.49 24.67 -4.10
N ILE A 285 -4.69 25.93 -4.47
CA ILE A 285 -3.74 27.01 -4.25
C ILE A 285 -4.29 27.89 -3.13
N LEU A 286 -3.53 28.01 -2.05
CA LEU A 286 -3.86 28.80 -0.87
C LEU A 286 -2.96 30.03 -0.78
N ILE A 287 -3.46 31.09 -0.15
CA ILE A 287 -2.70 32.28 0.21
C ILE A 287 -2.83 32.47 1.72
N PHE A 288 -1.70 32.59 2.40
CA PHE A 288 -1.60 32.91 3.82
C PHE A 288 -0.95 34.29 3.97
N GLU A 289 -1.59 35.14 4.76
CA GLU A 289 -1.16 36.51 5.03
C GLU A 289 -1.12 36.71 6.55
N ASP A 290 -0.04 37.33 7.00
CA ASP A 290 0.17 37.82 8.36
C ASP A 290 0.08 39.34 8.27
N THR A 291 -1.02 39.92 8.76
CA THR A 291 -1.33 41.34 8.61
C THR A 291 -0.80 42.20 9.75
N ASP A 292 -0.36 41.58 10.85
CA ASP A 292 0.19 42.28 12.02
C ASP A 292 1.69 42.03 12.25
N GLY A 293 2.29 41.09 11.52
CA GLY A 293 3.72 40.78 11.52
C GLY A 293 4.19 39.98 12.73
N ASP A 294 3.29 39.27 13.43
CA ASP A 294 3.64 38.48 14.61
C ASP A 294 4.34 37.13 14.27
N GLY A 295 4.41 36.79 12.99
CA GLY A 295 4.99 35.55 12.48
C GLY A 295 3.99 34.39 12.42
N LYS A 296 2.70 34.68 12.42
CA LYS A 296 1.59 33.73 12.25
C LYS A 296 0.58 34.29 11.25
N PHE A 297 0.01 33.44 10.39
CA PHE A 297 -1.05 33.91 9.52
C PHE A 297 -2.31 34.29 10.34
N ASP A 298 -2.98 35.36 9.93
CA ASP A 298 -4.30 35.74 10.45
C ASP A 298 -5.38 35.71 9.36
N LYS A 299 -4.96 35.62 8.09
CA LYS A 299 -5.84 35.60 6.92
C LYS A 299 -5.45 34.49 5.97
N ARG A 300 -6.45 33.69 5.60
CA ARG A 300 -6.33 32.56 4.66
C ARG A 300 -7.31 32.75 3.50
N THR A 301 -6.80 32.64 2.27
CA THR A 301 -7.60 32.69 1.04
C THR A 301 -7.42 31.42 0.24
N VAL A 302 -8.52 30.83 -0.26
CA VAL A 302 -8.45 29.79 -1.30
C VAL A 302 -8.47 30.50 -2.65
N PHE A 303 -7.33 30.55 -3.32
CA PHE A 303 -7.22 31.21 -4.63
C PHE A 303 -7.83 30.36 -5.73
N LEU A 304 -7.51 29.06 -5.75
CA LEU A 304 -8.03 28.11 -6.72
C LEU A 304 -8.23 26.75 -6.05
N GLU A 305 -9.30 26.05 -6.40
CA GLU A 305 -9.58 24.70 -5.93
C GLU A 305 -10.01 23.78 -7.09
N GLY A 306 -9.93 22.47 -6.86
CA GLY A 306 -10.30 21.46 -7.83
C GLY A 306 -9.18 21.11 -8.81
N LEU A 307 -7.93 21.49 -8.55
CA LEU A 307 -6.79 21.02 -9.34
C LEU A 307 -6.60 19.50 -9.22
N ASN A 308 -5.83 18.90 -10.14
CA ASN A 308 -5.51 17.47 -10.15
C ASN A 308 -4.01 17.25 -10.21
N LEU A 309 -3.47 16.60 -9.19
CA LEU A 309 -2.06 16.25 -9.09
C LEU A 309 -1.16 17.49 -9.23
N VAL A 310 -1.42 18.51 -8.40
CA VAL A 310 -0.54 19.69 -8.29
C VAL A 310 0.83 19.26 -7.76
N SER A 311 1.88 19.83 -8.34
CA SER A 311 3.29 19.44 -8.08
C SER A 311 4.25 20.63 -8.04
N GLY A 312 3.82 21.81 -8.48
CA GLY A 312 4.60 23.04 -8.39
C GLY A 312 3.73 24.27 -8.54
N LEU A 313 4.19 25.39 -7.98
CA LEU A 313 3.57 26.69 -8.16
C LEU A 313 4.62 27.81 -8.14
N GLU A 314 4.33 28.90 -8.83
CA GLU A 314 5.10 30.15 -8.71
C GLU A 314 4.20 31.35 -9.04
N VAL A 315 4.40 32.48 -8.37
CA VAL A 315 3.64 33.72 -8.60
C VAL A 315 4.50 34.71 -9.38
N GLY A 316 3.94 35.30 -10.44
CA GLY A 316 4.65 36.27 -11.24
C GLY A 316 3.95 36.60 -12.53
N PHE A 317 4.36 37.71 -13.16
CA PHE A 317 3.81 38.18 -14.44
C PHE A 317 2.28 38.37 -14.43
N GLY A 318 1.71 38.75 -13.26
CA GLY A 318 0.28 39.02 -13.11
C GLY A 318 -0.60 37.79 -12.86
N GLY A 319 0.00 36.64 -12.57
CA GLY A 319 -0.77 35.41 -12.32
C GLY A 319 -0.01 34.35 -11.55
N VAL A 320 -0.61 33.17 -11.50
CA VAL A 320 -0.07 31.98 -10.85
C VAL A 320 0.25 30.94 -11.90
N TRP A 321 1.49 30.46 -11.89
CA TRP A 321 2.01 29.39 -12.73
C TRP A 321 1.89 28.09 -11.95
N ILE A 322 1.25 27.07 -12.50
CA ILE A 322 0.90 25.86 -11.75
C ILE A 322 1.29 24.63 -12.54
N GLY A 323 2.07 23.75 -11.91
CA GLY A 323 2.34 22.40 -12.39
C GLY A 323 1.26 21.45 -11.90
N ALA A 324 0.47 20.89 -12.81
CA ALA A 324 -0.57 19.91 -12.50
C ALA A 324 -0.65 18.91 -13.64
N ALA A 325 0.16 17.84 -13.56
CA ALA A 325 0.38 16.96 -14.71
C ALA A 325 -0.96 16.42 -15.28
N PRO A 326 -1.17 16.49 -16.60
CA PRO A 326 -0.17 16.74 -17.64
C PRO A 326 0.09 18.19 -18.06
N TYR A 327 -0.32 19.17 -17.27
CA TYR A 327 -0.36 20.57 -17.71
C TYR A 327 0.64 21.45 -16.95
N LEU A 328 1.25 22.37 -17.70
CA LEU A 328 1.73 23.65 -17.16
C LEU A 328 0.61 24.67 -17.38
N LEU A 329 0.10 25.23 -16.29
CA LEU A 329 -1.04 26.14 -16.28
C LEU A 329 -0.61 27.56 -15.93
N TYR A 330 -1.37 28.53 -16.43
CA TYR A 330 -1.32 29.91 -15.97
C TYR A 330 -2.72 30.40 -15.60
N VAL A 331 -2.85 31.01 -14.44
CA VAL A 331 -4.10 31.54 -13.91
C VAL A 331 -3.90 33.03 -13.63
N PRO A 332 -4.48 33.94 -14.44
CA PRO A 332 -4.34 35.37 -14.20
C PRO A 332 -5.02 35.76 -12.88
N ILE A 333 -4.38 36.63 -12.11
CA ILE A 333 -4.96 37.19 -10.88
C ILE A 333 -5.84 38.40 -11.26
N LYS A 334 -7.01 38.51 -10.65
CA LYS A 334 -7.89 39.68 -10.84
C LYS A 334 -7.29 40.88 -10.14
N GLU A 335 -7.12 41.98 -10.86
CA GLU A 335 -6.60 43.22 -10.30
C GLU A 335 -7.39 43.66 -9.06
N GLY A 336 -6.65 43.98 -7.99
CA GLY A 336 -7.21 44.38 -6.69
C GLY A 336 -7.93 43.28 -5.92
N ALA A 337 -7.82 42.01 -6.33
CA ALA A 337 -8.48 40.89 -5.64
C ALA A 337 -7.64 39.61 -5.61
N ASP A 338 -7.70 38.90 -4.49
CA ASP A 338 -7.02 37.63 -4.30
C ASP A 338 -7.81 36.46 -4.90
N LYS A 339 -8.17 36.58 -6.19
CA LYS A 339 -8.95 35.56 -6.93
C LYS A 339 -8.60 35.50 -8.42
N PRO A 340 -8.86 34.37 -9.10
CA PRO A 340 -8.66 34.25 -10.54
C PRO A 340 -9.47 35.29 -11.34
N ALA A 341 -8.84 35.87 -12.35
CA ALA A 341 -9.51 36.71 -13.35
C ALA A 341 -10.25 35.89 -14.41
N GLY A 342 -9.97 34.58 -14.50
CA GLY A 342 -10.54 33.66 -15.47
C GLY A 342 -10.16 32.21 -15.18
N PRO A 343 -10.56 31.27 -16.04
CA PRO A 343 -10.21 29.86 -15.90
C PRO A 343 -8.69 29.64 -16.13
N PRO A 344 -8.13 28.52 -15.64
CA PRO A 344 -6.76 28.14 -15.95
C PRO A 344 -6.52 28.01 -17.46
N GLN A 345 -5.42 28.59 -17.91
CA GLN A 345 -4.93 28.49 -19.28
C GLN A 345 -3.89 27.38 -19.36
N ILE A 346 -4.04 26.46 -20.30
CA ILE A 346 -3.04 25.41 -20.55
C ILE A 346 -1.96 26.01 -21.45
N LEU A 347 -0.78 26.26 -20.89
CA LEU A 347 0.36 26.80 -21.63
C LEU A 347 1.15 25.69 -22.32
N LEU A 348 1.35 24.58 -21.62
CA LEU A 348 1.95 23.35 -22.15
C LEU A 348 1.18 22.13 -21.65
N ASP A 349 1.16 21.08 -22.47
CA ASP A 349 0.68 19.75 -22.12
C ASP A 349 1.72 18.67 -22.50
N GLY A 350 1.43 17.42 -22.16
CA GLY A 350 2.31 16.28 -22.46
C GLY A 350 3.38 16.00 -21.39
N TRP A 351 3.25 16.64 -20.22
CA TRP A 351 3.95 16.22 -19.01
C TRP A 351 3.37 14.90 -18.54
N ALA A 352 4.19 13.86 -18.45
CA ALA A 352 3.75 12.53 -18.07
C ALA A 352 3.64 12.39 -16.54
N TRP A 353 2.89 11.38 -16.09
CA TRP A 353 2.59 11.15 -14.66
C TRP A 353 2.51 9.67 -14.31
N GLN A 354 3.19 8.80 -15.07
CA GLN A 354 3.26 7.36 -14.80
C GLN A 354 3.85 7.11 -13.41
N ASP A 355 4.87 7.89 -13.05
CA ASP A 355 5.35 8.01 -11.68
C ASP A 355 4.97 9.40 -11.14
N THR A 356 4.00 9.43 -10.21
CA THR A 356 3.49 10.68 -9.66
C THR A 356 4.46 11.39 -8.72
N HIS A 357 5.58 10.75 -8.35
CA HIS A 357 6.67 11.34 -7.56
C HIS A 357 7.64 12.19 -8.39
N GLU A 358 7.59 12.06 -9.72
CA GLU A 358 8.61 12.54 -10.66
C GLU A 358 8.05 13.55 -11.68
N THR A 359 6.94 14.20 -11.33
CA THR A 359 6.25 15.16 -12.20
C THR A 359 6.95 16.52 -12.24
N LEU A 360 6.49 17.43 -13.12
CA LEU A 360 7.03 18.79 -13.21
C LEU A 360 6.93 19.50 -11.85
N ASN A 361 8.04 20.00 -11.32
CA ASN A 361 8.09 20.55 -9.96
C ASN A 361 9.12 21.71 -9.87
N THR A 362 9.28 22.27 -8.66
CA THR A 362 10.33 23.27 -8.34
C THR A 362 10.31 24.49 -9.24
N PHE A 363 9.20 25.24 -9.23
CA PHE A 363 9.07 26.41 -10.09
C PHE A 363 9.83 27.57 -9.46
N THR A 364 10.67 28.26 -10.23
CA THR A 364 11.40 29.43 -9.75
C THR A 364 11.73 30.40 -10.88
N TRP A 365 11.70 31.70 -10.59
CA TRP A 365 12.11 32.73 -11.55
C TRP A 365 13.63 32.87 -11.60
N GLY A 366 14.20 32.70 -12.79
CA GLY A 366 15.58 33.09 -13.04
C GLY A 366 15.72 34.61 -13.12
N PRO A 367 16.91 35.16 -12.79
CA PRO A 367 17.19 36.59 -12.95
C PRO A 367 17.15 37.06 -14.41
N ASP A 368 17.15 36.13 -15.36
CA ASP A 368 16.97 36.34 -16.81
C ASP A 368 15.49 36.44 -17.23
N GLY A 369 14.55 36.32 -16.28
CA GLY A 369 13.11 36.42 -16.50
C GLY A 369 12.45 35.14 -17.04
N TRP A 370 13.14 34.01 -17.04
CA TRP A 370 12.54 32.71 -17.38
C TRP A 370 11.98 32.01 -16.14
N LEU A 371 10.89 31.27 -16.32
CA LEU A 371 10.44 30.30 -15.32
C LEU A 371 11.26 29.02 -15.49
N TYR A 372 11.95 28.58 -14.46
CA TYR A 372 12.65 27.30 -14.43
C TYR A 372 11.84 26.26 -13.65
N GLY A 373 12.06 24.99 -13.98
CA GLY A 373 11.55 23.89 -13.17
C GLY A 373 12.27 22.57 -13.45
N CYS A 374 11.92 21.57 -12.66
CA CYS A 374 12.53 20.25 -12.66
C CYS A 374 11.54 19.18 -13.18
N HIS A 375 12.08 18.04 -13.65
CA HIS A 375 11.31 16.88 -14.08
C HIS A 375 12.11 15.58 -13.88
N GLY A 376 11.46 14.50 -13.43
CA GLY A 376 12.13 13.23 -13.10
C GLY A 376 12.30 12.26 -14.26
N VAL A 377 12.95 11.12 -13.99
CA VAL A 377 13.42 10.12 -14.96
C VAL A 377 12.36 9.13 -15.40
N PHE A 378 11.41 8.76 -14.54
CA PHE A 378 10.40 7.73 -14.79
C PHE A 378 9.13 8.26 -15.47
N THR A 379 8.98 9.59 -15.53
CA THR A 379 7.94 10.31 -16.27
C THR A 379 8.44 10.62 -17.68
N HIS A 380 8.02 9.83 -18.66
CA HIS A 380 8.48 9.95 -20.04
C HIS A 380 7.64 11.01 -20.79
N SER A 381 8.02 12.27 -20.65
CA SER A 381 7.24 13.40 -21.16
C SER A 381 7.58 13.77 -22.60
N PHE A 382 6.55 14.19 -23.34
CA PHE A 382 6.67 14.79 -24.66
C PHE A 382 5.93 16.13 -24.59
N VAL A 383 6.65 17.19 -24.25
CA VAL A 383 6.06 18.48 -23.88
C VAL A 383 5.88 19.35 -25.11
N GLY A 384 4.74 20.03 -25.20
CA GLY A 384 4.43 20.99 -26.25
C GLY A 384 3.28 21.90 -25.85
N LYS A 385 2.96 22.86 -26.73
CA LYS A 385 1.71 23.61 -26.60
C LYS A 385 0.52 22.67 -26.88
N PRO A 386 -0.70 22.99 -26.38
CA PRO A 386 -1.89 22.29 -26.81
C PRO A 386 -1.95 22.11 -28.34
N ASP A 387 -2.46 20.98 -28.79
CA ASP A 387 -2.59 20.60 -30.20
C ASP A 387 -1.27 20.40 -30.98
N THR A 388 -0.10 20.49 -30.32
CA THR A 388 1.19 20.17 -30.96
C THR A 388 1.24 18.67 -31.34
N PRO A 389 1.53 18.32 -32.62
CA PRO A 389 1.69 16.93 -33.06
C PRO A 389 2.76 16.19 -32.24
N LYS A 390 2.51 14.92 -31.92
CA LYS A 390 3.35 14.12 -31.00
C LYS A 390 4.82 14.09 -31.43
N GLU A 391 5.07 14.02 -32.71
CA GLU A 391 6.37 13.87 -33.35
C GLU A 391 7.21 15.16 -33.27
N THR A 392 6.57 16.29 -32.97
CA THR A 392 7.21 17.62 -32.89
C THR A 392 7.35 18.11 -31.44
N ARG A 393 6.89 17.32 -30.47
CA ARG A 393 7.00 17.63 -29.05
C ARG A 393 8.42 17.42 -28.55
N THR A 394 8.79 18.19 -27.54
CA THR A 394 10.13 18.13 -26.95
C THR A 394 10.17 17.03 -25.88
N PRO A 395 11.01 15.99 -26.04
CA PRO A 395 11.13 14.96 -25.02
C PRO A 395 11.86 15.51 -23.78
N ILE A 396 11.39 15.15 -22.60
CA ILE A 396 12.11 15.36 -21.36
C ILE A 396 11.86 14.21 -20.39
N ASN A 397 12.95 13.68 -19.87
CA ASN A 397 13.05 12.76 -18.76
C ASN A 397 14.35 13.11 -18.02
N ALA A 398 14.27 13.36 -16.72
CA ALA A 398 15.37 13.78 -15.86
C ALA A 398 16.08 15.05 -16.33
N GLY A 399 15.53 16.22 -16.00
CA GLY A 399 16.17 17.48 -16.38
C GLY A 399 15.59 18.72 -15.73
N VAL A 400 16.25 19.83 -16.07
CA VAL A 400 15.81 21.20 -15.79
C VAL A 400 15.22 21.75 -17.08
N TRP A 401 14.00 22.25 -17.02
CA TRP A 401 13.32 22.92 -18.11
C TRP A 401 13.15 24.40 -17.81
N ARG A 402 12.89 25.20 -18.84
CA ARG A 402 12.51 26.60 -18.69
C ARG A 402 11.43 27.03 -19.66
N TYR A 403 10.64 28.00 -19.24
CA TYR A 403 9.57 28.61 -20.03
C TYR A 403 9.67 30.14 -19.99
N HIS A 404 9.67 30.77 -21.16
CA HIS A 404 9.68 32.23 -21.23
C HIS A 404 8.27 32.79 -21.12
N PRO A 405 7.96 33.64 -20.12
CA PRO A 405 6.59 34.00 -19.79
C PRO A 405 5.88 34.85 -20.87
N THR A 406 6.61 35.73 -21.56
CA THR A 406 6.03 36.60 -22.61
C THR A 406 6.26 36.12 -24.04
N ARG A 407 7.35 35.39 -24.31
CA ARG A 407 7.64 34.81 -25.64
C ARG A 407 6.98 33.45 -25.83
N HIS A 408 6.52 32.81 -24.77
CA HIS A 408 5.90 31.49 -24.77
C HIS A 408 6.78 30.43 -25.45
N VAL A 409 8.06 30.42 -25.07
CA VAL A 409 9.09 29.49 -25.55
C VAL A 409 9.40 28.49 -24.44
N PHE A 410 9.38 27.19 -24.76
CA PHE A 410 9.76 26.10 -23.87
C PHE A 410 11.10 25.52 -24.31
N GLU A 411 11.99 25.26 -23.35
CA GLU A 411 13.29 24.65 -23.59
C GLU A 411 13.62 23.63 -22.49
N VAL A 412 14.30 22.54 -22.87
CA VAL A 412 15.05 21.75 -21.89
C VAL A 412 16.40 22.41 -21.71
N PHE A 413 16.62 22.96 -20.52
CA PHE A 413 17.82 23.72 -20.20
C PHE A 413 19.01 22.79 -19.92
N ALA A 414 18.76 21.70 -19.19
CA ALA A 414 19.77 20.70 -18.88
C ALA A 414 19.13 19.32 -18.71
N HIS A 415 19.90 18.28 -19.01
CA HIS A 415 19.57 16.88 -18.71
C HIS A 415 20.57 16.30 -17.71
N GLY A 416 20.17 15.23 -17.04
CA GLY A 416 21.06 14.46 -16.17
C GLY A 416 20.78 14.73 -14.70
N THR A 417 19.85 13.95 -14.14
CA THR A 417 19.48 13.83 -12.72
C THR A 417 18.71 12.50 -12.55
N SER A 418 18.09 12.25 -11.40
CA SER A 418 17.05 11.21 -11.25
C SER A 418 15.70 11.87 -11.01
N ASN A 419 15.44 12.31 -9.78
CA ASN A 419 14.22 13.01 -9.40
C ASN A 419 14.57 14.35 -8.72
N PRO A 420 14.94 15.39 -9.48
CA PRO A 420 15.29 16.68 -8.89
C PRO A 420 14.03 17.37 -8.33
N TRP A 421 14.13 17.86 -7.10
CA TRP A 421 13.09 18.60 -6.35
C TRP A 421 13.63 19.92 -5.77
N GLY A 422 14.64 20.49 -6.41
CA GLY A 422 15.28 21.72 -5.94
C GLY A 422 16.16 22.35 -7.01
N LEU A 423 15.98 23.65 -7.16
CA LEU A 423 16.76 24.56 -7.99
C LEU A 423 16.74 25.89 -7.24
N ALA A 424 17.92 26.39 -6.88
CA ALA A 424 18.08 27.56 -6.04
C ALA A 424 19.13 28.51 -6.63
#